data_AF-A0A2V6U2J5-F1
#
_entry.id   AF-A0A2V6U2J5-F1
#
_cell.length_a   1.000
_cell.length_b   1.000
_cell.length_c   1.000
_cell.angle_alpha   90.00
_cell.angle_beta   90.00
_cell.angle_gamma   90.00
#
_symmetry.space_group_name_H-M   'P 1'
#
loop_
_entity.id
_entity.type
_entity.pdbx_description
1 polymer ?
#
loop_
_entity_poly.entity_id
_entity_poly.type
_entity_poly.pdbx_seq_one_letter_code
_entity_poly.pdbx_strand_id
1 'polypeptide(L)'
;ARNLIRLSGLVPDQDIPVTFTGLRPGEKLSEELVGGDEVAEPTSASGILRVQLSTAPEWPQFLRLTTELERLAETGDDAGVIEGLRQLVPTYRPGGSRE
;
A
#
# COMPACT_ATOMS: atom_id res chain seq x y z
N ALA A 1 -11.61 7.22 15.38
CA ALA A 1 -11.38 7.17 16.85
C ALA A 1 -12.56 7.76 17.65
N ARG A 2 -12.77 9.08 17.64
CA ARG A 2 -13.78 9.74 18.51
C ARG A 2 -15.20 9.18 18.41
N ASN A 3 -15.68 8.83 17.21
CA ASN A 3 -17.01 8.22 17.04
C ASN A 3 -17.11 6.84 17.69
N LEU A 4 -16.05 6.02 17.61
CA LEU A 4 -16.02 4.71 18.27
C LEU A 4 -16.04 4.86 19.79
N ILE A 5 -15.26 5.80 20.34
CA ILE A 5 -15.23 6.09 21.78
C ILE A 5 -16.64 6.45 22.28
N ARG A 6 -17.37 7.30 21.55
CA ARG A 6 -18.76 7.65 21.90
C ARG A 6 -19.72 6.47 21.78
N LEU A 7 -19.59 5.65 20.74
CA LEU A 7 -20.41 4.44 20.57
C LEU A 7 -20.19 3.43 21.70
N SER A 8 -19.03 3.48 22.37
CA SER A 8 -18.74 2.70 23.58
C SER A 8 -19.24 3.35 24.88
N GLY A 9 -19.97 4.46 24.82
CA GLY A 9 -20.51 5.15 25.99
C GLY A 9 -19.51 6.01 26.76
N LEU A 10 -18.34 6.28 26.19
CA LEU A 10 -17.26 7.05 26.82
C LEU A 10 -17.14 8.46 26.20
N VAL A 11 -16.52 9.38 26.95
CA VAL A 11 -16.26 10.76 26.54
C VAL A 11 -14.85 10.86 25.97
N PRO A 12 -14.69 11.17 24.67
CA PRO A 12 -13.38 11.39 24.07
C PRO A 12 -12.63 12.52 24.77
N ASP A 13 -11.32 12.36 24.89
CA ASP A 13 -10.41 13.34 25.51
C ASP A 13 -10.63 13.55 27.03
N GLN A 14 -11.56 12.80 27.65
CA GLN A 14 -11.73 12.69 29.11
C GLN A 14 -11.45 11.27 29.59
N ASP A 15 -12.21 10.29 29.11
CA ASP A 15 -12.02 8.88 29.48
C ASP A 15 -10.90 8.24 28.66
N ILE A 16 -10.75 8.67 27.40
CA ILE A 16 -9.73 8.16 26.47
C ILE A 16 -9.11 9.35 25.70
N PRO A 17 -7.83 9.69 25.94
CA PRO A 17 -7.14 10.75 25.20
C PRO A 17 -6.78 10.32 23.78
N VAL A 18 -6.89 11.25 22.81
CA VAL A 18 -6.44 11.03 21.42
C VAL A 18 -5.21 11.88 21.12
N THR A 19 -4.07 11.23 20.90
CA THR A 19 -2.79 11.88 20.56
C THR A 19 -2.39 11.57 19.12
N PHE A 20 -1.92 12.57 18.39
CA PHE A 20 -1.36 12.42 17.04
C PHE A 20 0.16 12.28 17.12
N THR A 21 0.69 11.14 16.70
CA THR A 21 2.13 10.83 16.76
C THR A 21 2.86 11.07 15.43
N GLY A 22 2.15 11.55 14.41
CA GLY A 22 2.66 11.66 13.04
C GLY A 22 2.65 10.33 12.29
N LEU A 23 3.03 10.39 11.02
CA LEU A 23 3.15 9.22 10.14
C LEU A 23 4.44 8.47 10.42
N ARG A 24 4.38 7.14 10.38
CA ARG A 24 5.54 6.26 10.45
C ARG A 24 6.20 6.13 9.07
N PRO A 25 7.49 5.77 9.01
CA PRO A 25 8.16 5.51 7.74
C PRO A 25 7.38 4.49 6.89
N GLY A 26 7.05 4.88 5.66
CA GLY A 26 6.28 4.05 4.73
C GLY A 26 4.76 4.24 4.79
N GLU A 27 4.22 5.02 5.73
CA GLU A 27 2.79 5.33 5.76
C GLU A 27 2.42 6.44 4.77
N LYS A 28 1.24 6.32 4.16
CA LYS A 28 0.61 7.35 3.33
C LYS A 28 -0.46 8.09 4.13
N LEU A 29 -0.67 9.38 3.83
CA LEU A 29 -1.75 10.17 4.43
C LEU A 29 -3.12 9.87 3.81
N SER A 30 -3.12 9.55 2.52
CA SER A 30 -4.29 9.16 1.73
C SER A 30 -3.93 7.97 0.86
N GLU A 31 -4.89 7.07 0.68
CA GLU A 31 -4.81 5.98 -0.26
C GLU A 31 -5.52 6.35 -1.57
N GLU A 32 -4.99 5.83 -2.67
CA GLU A 32 -5.63 5.91 -3.98
C GLU A 32 -6.53 4.68 -4.17
N LEU A 33 -7.74 4.88 -4.70
CA LEU A 33 -8.64 3.76 -5.00
C LEU A 33 -8.25 3.00 -6.28
N VAL A 34 -7.53 3.69 -7.18
CA VAL A 34 -7.08 3.18 -8.49
C VAL A 34 -5.73 3.82 -8.75
N GLY A 35 -4.70 3.02 -9.00
CA GLY A 35 -3.35 3.51 -9.28
C GLY A 35 -3.22 4.19 -10.65
N GLY A 36 -2.15 4.95 -10.85
CA GLY A 36 -1.91 5.67 -12.12
C GLY A 36 -1.72 4.77 -13.35
N ASP A 37 -1.35 3.51 -13.14
CA ASP A 37 -1.22 2.46 -14.17
C ASP A 37 -2.45 1.56 -14.26
N GLU A 38 -3.54 1.92 -13.59
CA GLU A 38 -4.77 1.14 -13.51
C GLU A 38 -5.97 1.91 -14.07
N VAL A 39 -6.93 1.16 -14.62
CA VAL A 39 -8.20 1.72 -15.11
C VAL A 39 -9.35 1.01 -14.42
N ALA A 40 -10.23 1.79 -13.78
CA ALA A 40 -11.46 1.28 -13.19
C ALA A 40 -12.62 1.37 -14.18
N GLU A 41 -13.30 0.25 -14.37
CA GLU A 41 -14.45 0.12 -15.26
C GLU A 41 -15.69 -0.35 -14.49
N PRO A 42 -16.89 0.10 -14.86
CA PRO A 42 -18.11 -0.38 -14.25
C PRO A 42 -18.33 -1.87 -14.54
N THR A 43 -18.88 -2.59 -13.56
CA THR A 43 -19.41 -3.94 -13.77
C THR A 43 -20.94 -3.92 -13.88
N SER A 44 -21.56 -5.07 -14.13
CA SER A 44 -23.02 -5.20 -14.11
C SER A 44 -23.64 -5.02 -12.72
N ALA A 45 -22.85 -5.18 -11.66
CA ALA A 45 -23.29 -4.98 -10.28
C ALA A 45 -22.99 -3.54 -9.82
N SER A 46 -24.04 -2.81 -9.45
CA SER A 46 -23.92 -1.44 -8.96
C SER A 46 -23.02 -1.38 -7.72
N GLY A 47 -22.06 -0.45 -7.71
CA GLY A 47 -21.09 -0.28 -6.63
C GLY A 47 -19.86 -1.17 -6.73
N ILE A 48 -19.74 -2.02 -7.76
CA ILE A 48 -18.56 -2.85 -8.01
C ILE A 48 -17.86 -2.39 -9.30
N LEU A 49 -16.58 -2.03 -9.17
CA LEU A 49 -15.70 -1.67 -10.28
C LEU A 49 -14.71 -2.80 -10.56
N ARG A 50 -14.39 -3.02 -11.84
CA ARG A 50 -13.30 -3.89 -12.30
C ARG A 50 -12.08 -3.01 -12.54
N VAL A 51 -10.96 -3.33 -11.87
CA VAL A 51 -9.69 -2.65 -12.10
C VAL A 51 -8.86 -3.49 -13.08
N GLN A 52 -8.34 -2.85 -14.12
CA GLN A 52 -7.44 -3.47 -15.10
C GLN A 52 -6.08 -2.77 -15.08
N LEU A 53 -5.00 -3.56 -15.15
CA LEU A 53 -3.65 -3.05 -15.32
C LEU A 53 -3.44 -2.58 -16.76
N SER A 54 -2.81 -1.43 -16.92
CA SER A 54 -2.44 -0.88 -18.23
C SER A 54 -1.31 -1.68 -18.89
N THR A 55 -0.48 -2.38 -18.11
CA THR A 55 0.61 -3.22 -18.62
C THR A 55 0.81 -4.41 -17.69
N ALA A 56 0.69 -5.62 -18.23
CA ALA A 56 0.97 -6.84 -17.48
C ALA A 56 2.48 -7.17 -17.51
N PRO A 57 3.05 -7.68 -16.41
CA PRO A 57 4.44 -8.14 -16.40
C PRO A 57 4.58 -9.44 -17.21
N GLU A 58 5.74 -9.60 -17.83
CA GLU A 58 6.13 -10.86 -18.47
C GLU A 58 6.34 -11.96 -17.42
N TRP A 59 5.51 -13.00 -17.44
CA TRP A 59 5.45 -14.00 -16.38
C TRP A 59 6.79 -14.68 -16.04
N PRO A 60 7.62 -15.09 -17.03
CA PRO A 60 8.93 -15.66 -16.73
C PRO A 60 9.88 -14.66 -16.06
N GLN A 61 9.77 -13.37 -16.37
CA GLN A 61 10.59 -12.34 -15.73
C GLN A 61 10.11 -12.08 -14.30
N PHE A 62 8.79 -11.98 -14.11
CA PHE A 62 8.17 -11.79 -12.80
C PHE A 62 8.57 -12.88 -11.81
N LEU A 63 8.53 -14.15 -12.22
CA LEU A 63 8.93 -15.28 -11.37
C LEU A 63 10.41 -15.20 -10.98
N ARG A 64 11.31 -14.89 -11.93
CA ARG A 64 12.74 -14.76 -11.64
C ARG A 64 13.03 -13.66 -10.63
N LEU A 65 12.42 -12.48 -10.80
CA LEU A 65 12.61 -11.35 -9.90
C LEU A 65 12.06 -11.66 -8.50
N THR A 66 10.91 -12.33 -8.41
CA THR A 66 10.31 -12.73 -7.13
C THR A 66 11.19 -13.74 -6.39
N THR A 67 11.75 -14.73 -7.08
CA THR A 67 12.68 -15.70 -6.46
C THR A 67 13.96 -15.03 -5.94
N GLU A 68 14.50 -14.05 -6.68
CA GLU A 68 15.68 -13.31 -6.22
C GLU A 68 15.37 -12.42 -5.01
N LEU A 69 14.19 -11.78 -4.99
CA LEU A 69 13.72 -11.01 -3.85
C LEU A 69 13.59 -11.86 -2.58
N GLU A 70 13.04 -13.06 -2.69
CA GLU A 70 12.95 -14.02 -1.59
C GLU A 70 14.35 -14.36 -1.04
N ARG A 71 15.29 -14.69 -1.93
CA ARG A 71 16.68 -14.97 -1.56
C ARG A 71 17.35 -13.79 -0.84
N LEU A 72 17.16 -12.56 -1.33
CA LEU A 72 17.72 -11.35 -0.71
C LEU A 72 17.14 -11.13 0.69
N ALA A 73 15.83 -11.32 0.85
CA ALA A 73 15.15 -11.19 2.14
C ALA A 73 15.62 -12.25 3.15
N GLU A 74 15.80 -13.51 2.73
CA GLU A 74 16.33 -14.59 3.57
C GLU A 74 17.75 -14.30 4.09
N THR A 75 18.56 -13.62 3.27
CA THR A 75 19.92 -13.21 3.66
C THR A 75 19.98 -11.91 4.47
N GLY A 76 18.85 -11.23 4.68
CA GLY A 76 18.79 -9.96 5.40
C GLY A 76 19.36 -8.77 4.64
N ASP A 77 19.42 -8.83 3.30
CA ASP A 77 19.90 -7.74 2.46
C ASP A 77 18.79 -6.73 2.16
N ASP A 78 18.49 -5.87 3.13
CA ASP A 78 17.43 -4.85 3.03
C ASP A 78 17.62 -3.93 1.81
N ALA A 79 18.86 -3.56 1.50
CA ALA A 79 19.17 -2.68 0.37
C ALA A 79 18.88 -3.39 -0.96
N GLY A 80 19.29 -4.66 -1.07
CA GLY A 80 18.97 -5.50 -2.22
C GLY A 80 17.47 -5.71 -2.39
N VAL A 81 16.73 -5.94 -1.30
CA VAL A 81 15.27 -6.09 -1.34
C VAL A 81 14.59 -4.82 -1.85
N ILE A 82 14.95 -3.65 -1.32
CA ILE A 82 14.37 -2.38 -1.77
C ILE A 82 14.63 -2.15 -3.27
N GLU A 83 15.83 -2.48 -3.74
CA GLU A 83 16.17 -2.33 -5.15
C GLU A 83 15.42 -3.33 -6.05
N GLY A 84 15.33 -4.60 -5.63
CA GLY A 84 14.53 -5.60 -6.34
C GLY A 84 13.04 -5.20 -6.41
N LEU A 85 12.49 -4.60 -5.35
CA LEU A 85 11.11 -4.11 -5.34
C LEU A 85 10.89 -2.98 -6.35
N ARG A 86 11.85 -2.06 -6.51
CA ARG A 86 11.76 -0.99 -7.54
C ARG A 86 11.77 -1.55 -8.96
N GLN A 87 12.48 -2.65 -9.19
CA GLN A 87 12.51 -3.31 -10.50
C GLN A 87 11.19 -4.05 -10.79
N LEU A 88 10.64 -4.72 -9.78
CA LEU A 88 9.40 -5.49 -9.91
C LEU A 88 8.17 -4.58 -10.01
N VAL A 89 8.16 -3.49 -9.26
CA VAL A 89 7.05 -2.53 -9.16
C VAL A 89 7.60 -1.13 -9.44
N PRO A 90 7.63 -0.67 -10.70
CA PRO A 90 8.23 0.63 -11.07
C PRO A 90 7.58 1.85 -10.37
N THR A 91 6.32 1.72 -9.95
CA THR A 91 5.56 2.72 -9.19
C THR A 91 5.91 2.75 -7.70
N TYR A 92 6.69 1.78 -7.20
CA TYR A 92 7.11 1.74 -5.81
C TYR A 92 8.02 2.92 -5.46
N ARG A 93 7.71 3.57 -4.34
CA ARG A 93 8.47 4.70 -3.78
C ARG A 93 8.76 4.40 -2.30
N PRO A 94 9.97 3.94 -1.96
CA PRO A 94 10.34 3.68 -0.56
C PRO A 94 10.44 5.00 0.19
N GLY A 95 9.70 5.10 1.31
CA GLY A 95 9.59 6.33 2.11
C GLY A 95 8.64 7.33 1.45
N GLY A 96 7.35 7.25 1.78
CA GLY A 96 6.24 8.01 1.20
C GLY A 96 6.62 9.45 0.81
N SER A 97 7.01 9.63 -0.45
CA SER A 97 7.23 10.93 -1.06
C SER A 97 5.89 11.49 -1.50
N ARG A 98 5.55 12.66 -0.95
CA ARG A 98 4.37 13.48 -1.25
C ARG A 98 4.07 13.53 -2.75
N GLU A 99 2.85 13.11 -3.10
CA GLU A 99 1.96 13.85 -4.00
C GLU A 99 0.68 14.17 -3.22
#